data_AF-A0A329MYD4-F1
#
_entry.id   AF-A0A329MYD4-F1
#
_cell.length_a   1.000
_cell.length_b   1.000
_cell.length_c   1.000
_cell.angle_alpha   90.00
_cell.angle_beta   90.00
_cell.angle_gamma   90.00
#
_symmetry.space_group_name_H-M   'P 1'
#
loop_
_entity.id
_entity.type
_entity.pdbx_description
1 polymer ?
#
loop_
_entity_poly.entity_id
_entity_poly.type
_entity_poly.pdbx_seq_one_letter_code
_entity_poly.pdbx_strand_id
1 'polypeptide(L)'
;MIKAVGFYPLFNMRKSEILEVKEQFAARGFRYVGTARSVDELKDILKEQDIKIVAIKDFNAHWNNVEKLRLVMAVGQRKWFHVHAEDFNLLNNLKEDIEWE
;
A
#
# COMPACT_ATOMS: atom_id res chain seq x y z
N MET A 1 -1.26 13.35 -9.57
CA MET A 1 0.03 12.88 -9.02
C MET A 1 -0.28 11.98 -7.83
N ILE A 2 0.36 10.81 -7.68
CA ILE A 2 0.17 9.99 -6.45
C ILE A 2 0.73 10.78 -5.28
N LYS A 3 -0.12 11.14 -4.31
CA LYS A 3 0.30 11.90 -3.13
C LYS A 3 0.87 11.00 -2.02
N ALA A 4 0.31 9.79 -1.83
CA ALA A 4 0.89 8.80 -0.92
C ALA A 4 0.57 7.34 -1.26
N VAL A 5 1.39 6.42 -0.73
CA VAL A 5 1.27 4.96 -0.89
C VAL A 5 1.35 4.25 0.47
N GLY A 6 0.31 3.52 0.83
CA GLY A 6 0.33 2.63 2.00
C GLY A 6 0.66 1.20 1.62
N PHE A 7 1.46 0.52 2.43
CA PHE A 7 1.75 -0.91 2.26
C PHE A 7 1.05 -1.73 3.31
N TYR A 8 0.30 -2.73 2.87
CA TYR A 8 -0.39 -3.67 3.76
C TYR A 8 0.17 -5.08 3.56
N PRO A 9 0.68 -5.74 4.62
CA PRO A 9 1.25 -7.07 4.48
C PRO A 9 0.16 -8.15 4.35
N LEU A 10 0.32 -9.06 3.39
CA LEU A 10 -0.62 -10.16 3.13
C LEU A 10 -0.19 -11.52 3.71
N PHE A 11 0.51 -11.55 4.84
CA PHE A 11 1.07 -12.79 5.40
C PHE A 11 0.00 -13.87 5.58
N ASN A 12 0.19 -15.01 4.91
CA ASN A 12 -0.70 -16.18 4.96
C ASN A 12 -2.19 -15.91 4.68
N MET A 13 -2.54 -14.77 4.09
CA MET A 13 -3.93 -14.43 3.76
C MET A 13 -4.42 -15.19 2.53
N ARG A 14 -5.63 -15.74 2.64
CA ARG A 14 -6.39 -16.33 1.55
C ARG A 14 -6.99 -15.24 0.68
N LYS A 15 -7.42 -15.63 -0.53
CA LYS A 15 -8.07 -14.72 -1.48
C LYS A 15 -9.31 -14.01 -0.90
N SER A 16 -10.09 -14.68 -0.06
CA SER A 16 -11.26 -14.10 0.62
C SER A 16 -10.87 -13.02 1.63
N GLU A 17 -9.83 -13.27 2.43
CA GLU A 17 -9.32 -12.30 3.43
C GLU A 17 -8.72 -11.08 2.74
N ILE A 18 -8.01 -11.29 1.62
CA ILE A 18 -7.50 -10.19 0.78
C ILE A 18 -8.66 -9.34 0.24
N LEU A 19 -9.76 -9.96 -0.18
CA LEU A 19 -10.93 -9.23 -0.68
C LEU A 19 -11.59 -8.41 0.42
N GLU A 20 -11.77 -8.98 1.60
CA GLU A 20 -12.33 -8.28 2.75
C GLU A 20 -11.50 -7.05 3.13
N VAL A 21 -10.17 -7.19 3.17
CA VAL A 21 -9.25 -6.07 3.39
C VAL A 21 -9.44 -4.98 2.33
N LYS A 22 -9.59 -5.35 1.05
CA LYS A 22 -9.86 -4.37 -0.03
C LYS A 22 -11.18 -3.64 0.19
N GLU A 23 -12.24 -4.35 0.56
CA GLU A 23 -13.55 -3.77 0.85
C GLU A 23 -13.49 -2.80 2.04
N GLN A 24 -12.76 -3.14 3.10
CA GLN A 24 -12.56 -2.27 4.26
C GLN A 24 -11.83 -0.96 3.91
N PHE A 25 -10.86 -1.00 3.00
CA PHE A 25 -10.21 0.21 2.49
C PHE A 25 -11.14 1.03 1.59
N ALA A 26 -11.87 0.38 0.68
CA ALA A 26 -12.82 1.05 -0.20
C ALA A 26 -13.92 1.77 0.60
N ALA A 27 -14.49 1.12 1.63
CA ALA A 27 -15.50 1.69 2.51
C ALA A 27 -15.02 2.95 3.26
N ARG A 28 -13.71 3.13 3.43
CA ARG A 28 -13.09 4.30 4.07
C ARG A 28 -12.68 5.41 3.06
N GLY A 29 -12.98 5.20 1.78
CA GLY A 29 -12.75 6.17 0.72
C GLY A 29 -11.38 6.09 0.05
N PHE A 30 -10.62 5.01 0.26
CA PHE A 30 -9.43 4.74 -0.54
C PHE A 30 -9.86 4.30 -1.95
N ARG A 31 -9.51 5.10 -2.96
CA ARG A 31 -10.00 4.90 -4.34
C ARG A 31 -9.25 3.82 -5.12
N TYR A 32 -8.03 3.44 -4.69
CA TYR A 32 -7.20 2.50 -5.44
C TYR A 32 -6.49 1.51 -4.51
N VAL A 33 -7.05 0.30 -4.40
CA VAL A 33 -6.48 -0.78 -3.61
C VAL A 33 -5.90 -1.86 -4.54
N GLY A 34 -4.57 -1.87 -4.65
CA GLY A 34 -3.83 -2.81 -5.46
C GLY A 34 -3.34 -4.02 -4.66
N THR A 35 -3.03 -5.11 -5.34
CA THR A 35 -2.34 -6.26 -4.75
C THR A 35 -1.10 -6.55 -5.58
N ALA A 36 0.08 -6.59 -4.95
CA ALA A 36 1.33 -6.95 -5.59
C ALA A 36 1.96 -8.15 -4.88
N ARG A 37 2.51 -9.09 -5.63
CA ARG A 37 3.32 -10.19 -5.10
C ARG A 37 4.81 -9.90 -5.12
N SER A 38 5.22 -8.86 -5.84
CA SER A 38 6.62 -8.45 -5.98
C SER A 38 6.72 -6.93 -6.14
N VAL A 39 7.95 -6.41 -6.02
CA VAL A 39 8.24 -5.00 -6.30
C VAL A 39 8.03 -4.64 -7.78
N ASP A 40 8.18 -5.62 -8.68
CA ASP A 40 7.98 -5.34 -10.11
C ASP A 40 6.49 -5.20 -10.44
N GLU A 41 5.61 -6.02 -9.84
CA GLU A 41 4.15 -5.83 -9.93
C GLU A 41 3.69 -4.50 -9.31
N LEU A 42 4.39 -4.01 -8.28
CA LEU A 42 4.09 -2.71 -7.66
C LEU A 42 4.25 -1.56 -8.65
N LYS A 43 5.24 -1.59 -9.55
CA LYS A 43 5.50 -0.48 -10.48
C LYS A 43 4.29 -0.22 -11.38
N ASP A 44 3.63 -1.28 -11.84
CA ASP A 44 2.44 -1.15 -12.68
C ASP A 44 1.27 -0.55 -11.90
N ILE A 45 1.11 -0.96 -10.63
CA ILE A 45 0.08 -0.43 -9.73
C ILE A 45 0.33 1.07 -9.43
N LEU A 46 1.59 1.50 -9.37
CA LEU A 46 1.99 2.89 -9.09
C LEU A 46 1.93 3.83 -10.31
N LYS A 47 1.46 3.37 -11.48
CA LYS A 47 1.34 4.22 -12.68
C LYS A 47 0.13 5.18 -12.65
N GLU A 48 -0.96 4.84 -11.96
CA GLU A 48 -2.17 5.70 -11.94
C GLU A 48 -2.11 6.76 -10.83
N GLN A 49 -2.88 7.83 -10.95
CA GLN A 49 -2.75 9.03 -10.11
C GLN A 49 -3.80 9.10 -8.97
N ASP A 50 -3.47 8.67 -7.74
CA ASP A 50 -4.26 8.97 -6.51
C ASP A 50 -3.54 8.46 -5.23
N ILE A 51 -4.17 8.56 -4.05
CA ILE A 51 -3.80 7.84 -2.81
C ILE A 51 -4.08 6.34 -2.99
N LYS A 52 -3.06 5.51 -2.79
CA LYS A 52 -3.15 4.06 -2.99
C LYS A 52 -2.78 3.27 -1.75
N ILE A 53 -3.54 2.21 -1.46
CA ILE A 53 -3.08 1.14 -0.57
C ILE A 53 -2.68 -0.04 -1.44
N VAL A 54 -1.44 -0.49 -1.31
CA VAL A 54 -0.94 -1.67 -2.00
C VAL A 54 -0.73 -2.77 -0.98
N ALA A 55 -1.56 -3.80 -1.09
CA ALA A 55 -1.39 -5.01 -0.34
C ALA A 55 -0.26 -5.84 -0.97
N ILE A 56 0.87 -5.97 -0.26
CA ILE A 56 2.06 -6.67 -0.74
C ILE A 56 2.27 -7.95 0.05
N LYS A 57 2.44 -9.06 -0.68
CA LYS A 57 2.80 -10.33 -0.07
C LYS A 57 4.22 -10.26 0.51
N ASP A 58 4.37 -10.72 1.75
CA ASP A 58 5.63 -10.81 2.47
C ASP A 58 6.40 -9.49 2.60
N PHE A 59 5.67 -8.37 2.61
CA PHE A 59 6.24 -7.03 2.71
C PHE A 59 7.22 -6.94 3.88
N ASN A 60 8.47 -6.60 3.58
CA ASN A 60 9.57 -6.37 4.53
C ASN A 60 10.08 -7.58 5.35
N ALA A 61 9.27 -8.61 5.62
CA ALA A 61 9.68 -9.73 6.47
C ALA A 61 10.73 -10.65 5.83
N HIS A 62 10.68 -10.84 4.51
CA HIS A 62 11.59 -11.75 3.79
C HIS A 62 12.43 -11.06 2.72
N TRP A 63 12.35 -9.74 2.64
CA TRP A 63 13.00 -8.99 1.57
C TRP A 63 14.47 -8.71 1.87
N ASN A 64 15.33 -9.00 0.89
CA ASN A 64 16.73 -8.64 0.95
C ASN A 64 16.93 -7.13 0.68
N ASN A 65 18.16 -6.64 0.86
CA ASN A 65 18.49 -5.23 0.66
C ASN A 65 18.23 -4.73 -0.77
N VAL A 66 18.34 -5.60 -1.77
CA VAL A 66 18.07 -5.24 -3.17
C VAL A 66 16.59 -5.00 -3.39
N GLU A 67 15.71 -5.83 -2.83
CA GLU A 67 14.26 -5.67 -2.91
C GLU A 67 13.79 -4.41 -2.19
N LYS A 68 14.36 -4.14 -1.00
CA LYS A 68 14.12 -2.88 -0.27
C LYS A 68 14.55 -1.66 -1.09
N LEU A 69 15.71 -1.70 -1.73
CA LEU A 69 16.17 -0.62 -2.60
C LEU A 69 15.24 -0.44 -3.81
N ARG A 70 14.84 -1.53 -4.47
CA ARG A 70 13.90 -1.49 -5.60
C ARG A 70 12.56 -0.88 -5.20
N LEU A 71 12.08 -1.18 -3.99
CA LEU A 71 10.86 -0.60 -3.44
C LEU A 71 10.98 0.92 -3.31
N VAL A 72 12.04 1.38 -2.65
CA VAL A 72 12.31 2.82 -2.47
C VAL A 72 12.38 3.52 -3.83
N MET A 73 13.05 2.91 -4.82
CA MET A 73 13.11 3.44 -6.18
C MET A 73 11.74 3.47 -6.88
N ALA A 74 10.90 2.44 -6.69
CA ALA A 74 9.57 2.37 -7.29
C ALA A 74 8.62 3.43 -6.68
N VAL A 75 8.67 3.59 -5.36
CA VAL A 75 7.89 4.59 -4.61
C VAL A 75 8.39 6.01 -4.88
N GLY A 76 9.68 6.19 -5.14
CA GLY A 76 10.26 7.50 -5.46
C GLY A 76 10.10 8.48 -4.31
N GLN A 77 9.70 9.73 -4.62
CA GLN A 77 9.52 10.79 -3.61
C GLN A 77 8.11 10.82 -2.98
N ARG A 78 7.29 9.79 -3.20
CA ARG A 78 5.93 9.72 -2.64
C ARG A 78 6.01 9.50 -1.13
N LYS A 79 5.14 10.13 -0.35
CA LYS A 79 4.96 9.79 1.08
C LYS A 79 4.50 8.34 1.14
N TRP A 80 5.14 7.50 1.95
CA TRP A 80 4.72 6.12 2.11
C TRP A 80 4.76 5.68 3.56
N PHE A 81 3.92 4.71 3.88
CA PHE A 81 3.68 4.26 5.24
C PHE A 81 3.37 2.77 5.28
N HIS A 82 3.60 2.16 6.43
CA HIS A 82 3.24 0.76 6.68
C HIS A 82 1.91 0.73 7.42
N VAL A 83 0.97 -0.05 6.91
CA VAL A 83 -0.36 -0.22 7.45
C VAL A 83 -0.45 -1.61 8.05
N HIS A 84 -0.57 -1.68 9.38
CA HIS A 84 -0.93 -2.93 10.03
C HIS A 84 -2.45 -3.14 10.01
N ALA A 85 -2.87 -4.41 10.02
CA ALA A 85 -4.27 -4.86 10.08
C ALA A 85 -5.12 -4.17 11.15
N GLU A 86 -4.49 -3.66 12.20
CA GLU A 86 -5.17 -3.11 13.36
C GLU A 86 -5.01 -1.58 13.46
N ASP A 87 -4.15 -0.97 12.64
CA ASP A 87 -3.83 0.46 12.73
C ASP A 87 -4.49 1.26 11.61
N PHE A 88 -5.83 1.28 11.64
CA PHE A 88 -6.64 2.13 10.77
C PHE A 88 -6.65 3.60 11.19
N ASN A 89 -6.11 3.95 12.36
CA ASN A 89 -6.03 5.33 12.82
C ASN A 89 -4.94 6.11 12.06
N LEU A 90 -3.79 5.47 11.83
CA LEU A 90 -2.73 6.02 10.99
C LEU A 90 -3.25 6.42 9.59
N LEU A 91 -4.14 5.60 9.03
CA LEU A 91 -4.76 5.82 7.71
C LEU A 91 -5.66 7.04 7.65
N ASN A 92 -6.49 7.24 8.68
CA ASN A 92 -7.40 8.38 8.73
C ASN A 92 -6.60 9.69 8.84
N ASN A 93 -5.58 9.72 9.70
CA ASN A 93 -4.70 10.88 9.86
C ASN A 93 -3.95 11.22 8.56
N LEU A 94 -3.47 10.19 7.84
CA LEU A 94 -2.80 10.39 6.55
C LEU A 94 -3.73 10.95 5.48
N LYS A 95 -5.00 10.51 5.46
CA LYS A 95 -5.98 11.04 4.52
C LYS A 95 -6.20 12.53 4.76
N GLU A 96 -6.33 12.95 6.01
CA GLU A 96 -6.44 14.36 6.37
C GLU A 96 -5.19 15.13 5.92
N ASP A 97 -3.99 14.71 6.34
CA ASP A 97 -2.71 15.33 5.94
C ASP A 97 -2.59 15.57 4.42
N ILE A 98 -3.05 14.61 3.61
CA ILE A 98 -2.92 14.63 2.14
C ILE A 98 -4.05 15.41 1.46
N GLU A 99 -5.23 15.51 2.08
CA GLU A 99 -6.34 16.32 1.58
C GLU A 99 -6.06 17.83 1.74
N TRP A 100 -5.23 18.22 2.72
CA TRP A 100 -4.85 19.62 2.98
C TRP A 100 -3.64 20.14 2.17
N GLU A 101 -2.90 19.27 1.48
CA GLU A 101 -1.78 19.62 0.56
C GLU A 101 -2.22 19.71 -0.91
#